data_AF-A0A8J7XUU6-F1
#
_entry.id   AF-A0A8J7XUU6-F1
#
_cell.length_a   1.000
_cell.length_b   1.000
_cell.length_c   1.000
_cell.angle_alpha   90.00
_cell.angle_beta   90.00
_cell.angle_gamma   90.00
#
_symmetry.space_group_name_H-M   'P 1'
#
loop_
_entity.id
_entity.type
_entity.pdbx_description
1 polymer ?
#
loop_
_entity_poly.entity_id
_entity_poly.type
_entity_poly.pdbx_seq_one_letter_code
_entity_poly.pdbx_strand_id
1 'polypeptide(L)' 'MSEKEFDAVKMMREIRDKLSKEFENMSYEEQKRYIRERIEPKIVSQI' A
#
# COMPACT_ATOMS: atom_id res chain seq x y z
N MET A 1 -4.36 32.29 3.80
CA MET A 1 -3.79 30.96 4.12
C MET A 1 -4.19 30.04 2.99
N SER A 2 -3.24 29.50 2.21
CA SER A 2 -3.59 28.59 1.11
C SER A 2 -3.99 27.25 1.72
N GLU A 3 -5.28 26.91 1.65
CA GLU A 3 -5.72 25.54 1.84
C GLU A 3 -4.96 24.69 0.81
N LYS A 4 -4.16 23.73 1.28
CA LYS A 4 -3.52 22.77 0.36
C LYS A 4 -4.65 22.02 -0.32
N GLU A 5 -4.86 22.25 -1.62
CA GLU A 5 -5.79 21.45 -2.41
C GLU A 5 -5.41 19.98 -2.26
N PHE A 6 -6.40 19.20 -1.82
CA PHE A 6 -6.25 17.78 -1.67
C PHE A 6 -6.28 17.14 -3.05
N ASP A 7 -5.13 16.66 -3.51
CA ASP A 7 -5.02 15.93 -4.77
C ASP A 7 -5.06 14.42 -4.49
N ALA A 8 -6.25 13.84 -4.67
CA ALA A 8 -6.49 12.41 -4.53
C ALA A 8 -5.64 11.58 -5.52
N VAL A 9 -5.40 12.10 -6.72
CA VAL A 9 -4.62 11.41 -7.76
C VAL A 9 -3.15 11.38 -7.37
N LYS A 10 -2.61 12.51 -6.88
CA LYS A 10 -1.26 12.59 -6.35
C LYS A 10 -1.06 11.61 -5.20
N MET A 11 -2.00 11.56 -4.25
CA MET A 11 -1.89 10.62 -3.14
C MET A 11 -1.90 9.17 -3.60
N MET A 12 -2.82 8.79 -4.49
CA MET A 12 -2.87 7.43 -5.03
C MET A 12 -1.59 7.07 -5.80
N ARG A 13 -1.03 8.02 -6.54
CA ARG A 13 0.26 7.86 -7.24
C ARG A 13 1.39 7.61 -6.25
N GLU A 14 1.49 8.41 -5.20
CA GLU A 14 2.51 8.27 -4.16
C GLU A 14 2.39 6.92 -3.42
N ILE A 15 1.17 6.49 -3.10
CA ILE A 15 0.93 5.17 -2.48
C ILE A 15 1.41 4.05 -3.40
N ARG A 16 1.02 4.09 -4.68
CA ARG A 16 1.46 3.10 -5.67
C ARG A 16 2.97 3.07 -5.81
N ASP A 17 3.60 4.24 -5.97
CA ASP A 17 5.04 4.33 -6.20
C ASP A 17 5.84 3.85 -4.98
N LYS A 18 5.33 4.08 -3.75
CA LYS A 18 5.89 3.51 -2.53
C LYS A 18 5.80 1.99 -2.49
N LEU A 19 4.62 1.43 -2.78
CA LEU A 19 4.44 -0.02 -2.83
C LEU A 19 5.32 -0.67 -3.90
N SER A 20 5.42 -0.05 -5.08
CA SER A 20 6.31 -0.53 -6.14
C SER A 20 7.77 -0.60 -5.70
N LYS A 21 8.28 0.42 -5.00
CA LYS A 21 9.65 0.40 -4.45
C LYS A 21 9.84 -0.65 -3.35
N GLU A 22 8.83 -0.86 -2.50
CA GLU A 22 8.86 -1.91 -1.48
C GLU A 22 8.93 -3.30 -2.12
N PHE A 23 8.17 -3.54 -3.20
CA PHE A 23 8.12 -4.83 -3.88
C PHE A 23 9.25 -5.08 -4.89
N GLU A 24 9.93 -4.04 -5.37
CA GLU A 24 10.99 -4.14 -6.39
C GLU A 24 12.13 -5.08 -5.97
N ASN A 25 12.42 -5.17 -4.67
CA ASN A 25 13.46 -6.04 -4.13
C ASN A 25 12.93 -7.32 -3.49
N MET A 26 11.64 -7.61 -3.63
CA MET A 26 11.02 -8.81 -3.06
C MET A 26 10.82 -9.89 -4.12
N SER A 27 11.16 -11.12 -3.76
CA SER A 27 10.75 -12.31 -4.49
C SER A 27 9.22 -12.50 -4.44
N TYR A 28 8.70 -13.32 -5.35
CA TYR A 28 7.27 -13.66 -5.38
C TYR A 28 6.73 -14.18 -4.04
N GLU A 29 7.51 -15.02 -3.34
CA GLU A 29 7.11 -15.57 -2.04
C GLU A 29 7.10 -14.51 -0.94
N GLU A 30 8.02 -13.55 -0.97
CA GLU A 30 8.03 -12.41 -0.04
C GLU A 30 6.84 -11.48 -0.27
N GLN A 31 6.49 -11.22 -1.53
CA GLN A 31 5.28 -10.45 -1.88
C GLN A 31 4.00 -11.17 -1.39
N LYS A 32 3.90 -12.48 -1.61
CA LYS A 32 2.77 -13.30 -1.16
C LYS A 32 2.65 -13.30 0.37
N ARG A 33 3.77 -13.40 1.08
CA ARG A 33 3.83 -13.30 2.54
C ARG A 33 3.40 -11.92 3.04
N TYR A 34 3.91 -10.85 2.42
CA TYR A 34 3.53 -9.47 2.74
C TYR A 34 2.00 -9.26 2.64
N ILE A 35 1.39 -9.77 1.57
CA ILE A 35 -0.06 -9.68 1.36
C ILE A 35 -0.82 -10.42 2.47
N ARG A 36 -0.42 -11.67 2.78
CA ARG A 36 -1.03 -12.46 3.86
C ARG A 36 -0.93 -11.73 5.20
N GLU A 37 0.26 -11.34 5.61
CA GLU A 37 0.49 -10.72 6.92
C GLU A 37 -0.21 -9.36 7.09
N ARG A 38 -0.41 -8.58 6.02
CA ARG A 38 -1.01 -7.23 6.11
C ARG A 38 -2.51 -7.18 5.81
N ILE A 39 -3.04 -8.09 5.01
CA ILE A 39 -4.44 -8.08 4.57
C ILE A 39 -5.29 -9.09 5.34
N GLU A 40 -4.77 -10.29 5.61
CA GLU A 40 -5.51 -11.38 6.25
C GLU A 40 -5.97 -11.02 7.69
N PRO A 41 -5.14 -10.39 8.56
CA PRO A 41 -5.60 -9.97 9.89
C PRO A 41 -6.65 -8.85 9.85
N LYS A 42 -6.66 -8.03 8.79
CA LYS A 42 -7.59 -6.91 8.66
C LYS A 42 -8.98 -7.34 8.18
N ILE A 43 -9.07 -8.43 7.42
CA ILE A 43 -10.35 -8.99 6.98
C ILE A 43 -10.96 -9.83 8.11
N VAL A 44 -10.17 -10.64 8.81
CA VAL A 44 -10.70 -11.54 9.85
C VAL A 44 -11.08 -10.80 11.14
N SER A 45 -10.48 -9.64 11.42
CA SER A 45 -10.88 -8.81 12.59
C SER A 45 -12.13 -7.96 12.39
N GLN A 46 -12.70 -7.95 11.18
CA GLN A 46 -13.93 -7.20 10.86
C GLN A 46 -15.13 -8.11 10.58
N ILE A 47 -15.01 -9.42 10.80
CA ILE A 47 -16.09 -10.41 10.67
C ILE A 47 -16.39 -11.01 12.04
#